data_AF-A0A176S5P2-F1
#
_entry.id   AF-A0A176S5P2-F1
#
_cell.length_a   1.000
_cell.length_b   1.000
_cell.length_c   1.000
_cell.angle_alpha   90.00
_cell.angle_beta   90.00
_cell.angle_gamma   90.00
#
_symmetry.space_group_name_H-M   'P 1'
#
loop_
_entity.id
_entity.type
_entity.pdbx_description
1 polymer ?
#
loop_
_entity_poly.entity_id
_entity_poly.type
_entity_poly.pdbx_seq_one_letter_code
_entity_poly.pdbx_strand_id
1 'polypeptide(L)'
;MQTLREFDEIYQATVTNVMRYWTPAMQAEIAKHCYDWGRFDFNNYLRRSSIRFYKAYQSFATNRDDISICDVGGFWGIFPLMLKRLGFKH
;
A
#
# COMPACT_ATOMS: atom_id res chain seq x y z
N MET A 1 -11.77 4.52 15.12
CA MET A 1 -10.72 3.66 14.54
C MET A 1 -11.41 2.57 13.74
N GLN A 2 -10.90 2.21 12.56
CA GLN A 2 -11.49 1.15 11.72
C GLN A 2 -11.12 -0.24 12.22
N THR A 3 -11.98 -1.22 12.00
CA THR A 3 -11.68 -2.65 12.14
C THR A 3 -10.71 -3.13 11.06
N LEU A 4 -10.09 -4.30 11.25
CA LEU A 4 -9.23 -4.92 10.23
C LEU A 4 -9.99 -5.15 8.92
N ARG A 5 -11.26 -5.55 9.00
CA ARG A 5 -12.07 -5.82 7.81
C ARG A 5 -12.32 -4.55 7.00
N GLU A 6 -12.78 -3.47 7.64
CA GLU A 6 -13.01 -2.19 6.97
C GLU A 6 -11.72 -1.62 6.38
N PHE A 7 -10.61 -1.76 7.11
CA PHE A 7 -9.29 -1.38 6.62
C PHE A 7 -8.90 -2.19 5.38
N ASP A 8 -9.05 -3.51 5.43
CA ASP A 8 -8.68 -4.41 4.35
C ASP A 8 -9.53 -4.15 3.10
N GLU A 9 -10.84 -3.92 3.24
CA GLU A 9 -11.72 -3.57 2.11
C GLU A 9 -11.19 -2.33 1.34
N ILE A 10 -10.82 -1.26 2.05
CA ILE A 10 -10.26 -0.04 1.45
C ILE A 10 -8.85 -0.29 0.87
N TYR A 11 -8.04 -1.06 1.57
CA TYR A 11 -6.70 -1.43 1.14
C TYR A 11 -6.73 -2.25 -0.17
N GLN A 12 -7.55 -3.31 -0.24
CA GLN A 12 -7.70 -4.15 -1.43
C GLN A 12 -8.27 -3.36 -2.62
N ALA A 13 -9.20 -2.42 -2.37
CA ALA A 13 -9.67 -1.51 -3.41
C ALA A 13 -8.55 -0.58 -3.93
N THR A 14 -7.62 -0.17 -3.05
CA THR A 14 -6.47 0.65 -3.42
C THR A 14 -5.45 -0.15 -4.22
N VAL A 15 -5.12 -1.38 -3.78
CA VAL A 15 -4.29 -2.33 -4.53
C VAL A 15 -4.88 -2.57 -5.92
N THR A 16 -6.17 -2.89 -6.00
CA THR A 16 -6.85 -3.14 -7.27
C THR A 16 -6.76 -1.94 -8.20
N ASN A 17 -6.89 -0.72 -7.68
CA ASN A 17 -6.77 0.49 -8.49
C ASN A 17 -5.35 0.68 -9.03
N VAL A 18 -4.33 0.57 -8.17
CA VAL A 18 -2.92 0.74 -8.58
C VAL A 18 -2.48 -0.35 -9.57
N MET A 19 -2.89 -1.60 -9.33
CA MET A 19 -2.53 -2.72 -10.20
C MET A 19 -3.12 -2.63 -11.61
N ARG A 20 -4.16 -1.80 -11.85
CA ARG A 20 -4.66 -1.53 -13.22
C ARG A 20 -3.63 -0.83 -14.10
N TYR A 21 -2.71 -0.10 -13.49
CA TYR A 21 -1.66 0.63 -14.20
C TYR A 21 -0.35 -0.18 -14.26
N TRP A 22 -0.25 -1.29 -13.52
CA TRP A 22 0.93 -2.15 -13.54
C TRP A 22 0.99 -2.95 -14.84
N THR A 23 2.15 -2.93 -15.52
CA THR A 23 2.33 -3.61 -16.80
C THR A 23 3.55 -4.53 -16.78
N PRO A 24 3.61 -5.55 -17.65
CA PRO A 24 4.81 -6.37 -17.81
C PRO A 24 6.04 -5.55 -18.20
N ALA A 25 5.88 -4.46 -18.96
CA ALA A 25 6.98 -3.58 -19.33
C ALA A 25 7.59 -2.86 -18.11
N MET A 26 6.75 -2.37 -17.19
CA MET A 26 7.23 -1.81 -15.92
C MET A 26 7.97 -2.85 -15.09
N GLN A 27 7.47 -4.09 -15.06
CA GLN A 27 8.14 -5.19 -14.37
C GLN A 27 9.49 -5.53 -14.98
N ALA A 28 9.58 -5.58 -16.30
CA ALA A 28 10.84 -5.79 -17.02
C ALA A 28 11.83 -4.66 -16.75
N GLU A 29 11.38 -3.41 -16.66
CA GLU A 29 12.23 -2.26 -16.36
C GLU A 29 12.86 -2.36 -14.97
N ILE A 30 12.05 -2.61 -13.93
CA ILE A 30 12.58 -2.76 -12.56
C ILE A 30 13.49 -3.98 -12.43
N ALA A 31 13.24 -5.03 -13.21
CA ALA A 31 14.04 -6.26 -13.18
C ALA A 31 15.47 -6.06 -13.70
N LYS A 32 15.74 -4.99 -14.46
CA LYS A 32 17.11 -4.63 -14.89
C LYS A 32 18.02 -4.28 -13.71
N HIS A 33 17.43 -3.77 -12.62
CA HIS A 33 18.16 -3.36 -11.42
C HIS A 33 17.98 -4.34 -10.26
N CYS A 34 16.83 -5.04 -10.22
CA CYS A 34 16.51 -6.05 -9.23
C CYS A 34 16.11 -7.35 -9.94
N TYR A 35 17.08 -8.19 -10.31
CA TYR A 35 16.86 -9.37 -11.15
C TYR A 35 15.69 -10.26 -10.69
N ASP A 36 15.60 -10.53 -9.39
CA ASP A 36 14.55 -11.38 -8.81
C ASP A 36 13.13 -10.81 -8.99
N TRP A 37 13.01 -9.50 -9.25
CA TRP A 37 11.72 -8.84 -9.45
C TRP A 37 11.10 -9.14 -10.81
N GLY A 38 11.87 -9.67 -11.77
CA GLY A 38 11.34 -10.08 -13.07
C GLY A 38 10.32 -11.22 -12.99
N ARG A 39 10.39 -12.06 -11.95
CA ARG A 39 9.47 -13.19 -11.70
C ARG A 39 8.61 -13.01 -10.46
N PHE A 40 8.75 -11.88 -9.77
CA PHE A 40 8.09 -11.65 -8.51
C PHE A 40 6.60 -11.34 -8.71
N ASP A 41 5.74 -12.02 -7.94
CA ASP A 41 4.31 -11.78 -7.93
C ASP A 41 3.97 -10.60 -7.01
N PHE A 42 4.14 -9.40 -7.54
CA PHE A 42 3.85 -8.19 -6.80
C PHE A 42 2.37 -8.04 -6.45
N ASN A 43 1.45 -8.50 -7.30
CA ASN A 43 0.01 -8.40 -7.02
C ASN A 43 -0.32 -9.16 -5.73
N ASN A 44 0.11 -10.42 -5.65
CA ASN A 44 -0.10 -11.23 -4.45
C ASN A 44 0.65 -10.66 -3.24
N TYR A 45 1.90 -10.23 -3.43
CA TYR A 45 2.66 -9.58 -2.35
C TYR A 45 1.91 -8.39 -1.77
N LEU A 46 1.46 -7.44 -2.60
CA LEU A 46 0.69 -6.29 -2.14
C LEU A 46 -0.59 -6.70 -1.44
N ARG A 47 -1.37 -7.63 -1.99
CA ARG A 47 -2.65 -8.06 -1.42
C ARG A 47 -2.48 -8.65 -0.02
N ARG A 48 -1.44 -9.45 0.19
CA ARG A 48 -1.09 -10.05 1.50
C ARG A 48 -0.51 -9.06 2.50
N SER A 49 -0.13 -7.86 2.03
CA SER A 49 0.52 -6.85 2.85
C SER A 49 -0.43 -6.03 3.73
N SER A 50 -1.75 -6.20 3.59
CA SER A 50 -2.72 -5.40 4.36
C SER A 50 -2.53 -5.50 5.87
N ILE A 51 -2.20 -6.69 6.39
CA ILE A 51 -2.01 -6.93 7.83
C ILE A 51 -0.87 -6.08 8.40
N ARG A 52 0.26 -5.95 7.68
CA ARG A 52 1.38 -5.13 8.16
C ARG A 52 1.01 -3.65 8.23
N PHE A 53 0.25 -3.18 7.25
CA PHE A 53 -0.20 -1.79 7.19
C PHE A 53 -1.30 -1.50 8.20
N TYR A 54 -2.17 -2.47 8.51
CA TYR A 54 -3.15 -2.34 9.57
C TYR A 54 -2.48 -2.19 10.94
N LYS A 55 -1.44 -2.99 11.23
CA LYS A 55 -0.65 -2.84 12.47
C LYS A 55 0.01 -1.47 12.56
N ALA A 56 0.58 -0.97 11.46
CA ALA A 56 1.14 0.37 11.41
C ALA A 56 0.05 1.43 11.64
N TYR A 57 -1.08 1.34 10.96
CA TYR A 57 -2.22 2.23 11.15
C TYR A 57 -2.69 2.28 12.60
N GLN A 58 -2.79 1.13 13.28
CA GLN A 58 -3.21 1.07 14.68
C GLN A 58 -2.31 1.87 15.63
N SER A 59 -1.02 2.05 15.32
CA SER A 59 -0.11 2.80 16.21
C SER A 59 -0.38 4.31 16.22
N PHE A 60 -1.09 4.83 15.21
CA PHE A 60 -1.34 6.27 15.09
C PHE A 60 -2.81 6.65 14.79
N ALA A 61 -3.70 5.67 14.58
CA ALA A 61 -5.08 5.90 14.17
C ALA A 61 -5.92 6.75 15.13
N THR A 62 -5.51 6.86 16.40
CA THR A 62 -6.19 7.67 17.43
C THR A 62 -5.79 9.14 17.42
N ASN A 63 -4.64 9.49 16.83
CA ASN A 63 -4.06 10.84 16.85
C ASN A 63 -4.12 11.50 15.47
N ARG A 64 -5.25 11.37 14.77
CA ARG A 64 -5.37 11.68 13.33
C ARG A 64 -5.02 13.12 12.95
N ASP A 65 -5.30 14.09 13.81
CA ASP A 65 -5.25 15.51 13.45
C ASP A 65 -3.85 16.13 13.59
N ASP A 66 -2.94 15.49 14.33
CA ASP A 66 -1.62 16.03 14.69
C ASP A 66 -0.44 15.18 14.15
N ILE A 67 -0.69 14.27 13.20
CA ILE A 67 0.35 13.38 12.67
C ILE A 67 0.66 13.61 11.19
N SER A 68 1.94 13.86 10.90
CA SER A 68 2.51 13.77 9.55
C SER A 68 3.07 12.37 9.32
N ILE A 69 2.75 11.75 8.19
CA ILE A 69 3.17 10.37 7.87
C ILE A 69 4.09 10.38 6.65
N CYS A 70 5.32 9.90 6.83
CA CYS A 70 6.26 9.65 5.73
C CYS A 70 6.32 8.15 5.44
N ASP A 71 5.76 7.73 4.31
CA ASP A 71 5.83 6.34 3.84
C ASP A 71 7.09 6.12 2.98
N VAL A 72 8.14 5.58 3.60
CA VAL A 72 9.42 5.33 2.93
C VAL A 72 9.37 3.95 2.28
N GLY A 73 9.47 3.92 0.95
CA GLY A 73 9.53 2.67 0.19
C GLY A 73 8.22 1.89 0.17
N GLY A 74 7.08 2.56 0.39
CA GLY A 74 5.71 2.01 0.49
C GLY A 74 5.14 1.23 -0.70
N PHE A 75 5.98 0.71 -1.58
CA PHE A 75 5.67 -0.15 -2.74
C PHE A 75 4.45 0.36 -3.51
N TRP A 76 4.70 1.28 -4.43
CA TRP A 76 3.71 1.92 -5.30
C TRP A 76 2.66 2.77 -4.57
N GLY A 77 2.97 3.22 -3.35
CA GLY A 77 2.18 4.22 -2.64
C GLY A 77 0.81 3.73 -2.18
N ILE A 78 0.64 2.41 -2.00
CA ILE A 78 -0.64 1.85 -1.57
C ILE A 78 -1.08 2.45 -0.22
N PHE A 79 -0.17 2.53 0.74
CA PHE A 79 -0.48 3.00 2.07
C PHE A 79 -0.87 4.48 2.13
N PRO A 80 -0.12 5.45 1.55
CA PRO A 80 -0.50 6.85 1.55
C PRO A 80 -1.78 7.13 0.76
N LEU A 81 -2.02 6.42 -0.35
CA LEU A 81 -3.29 6.51 -1.08
C LEU A 81 -4.47 6.03 -0.22
N MET A 82 -4.27 4.94 0.52
CA MET A 82 -5.26 4.41 1.44
C MET A 82 -5.52 5.38 2.61
N LEU A 83 -4.47 5.92 3.23
CA LEU A 83 -4.58 6.90 4.32
C LEU A 83 -5.29 8.18 3.87
N LYS A 84 -5.05 8.65 2.64
CA LYS A 84 -5.79 9.76 2.04
C LYS A 84 -7.29 9.46 1.96
N ARG A 85 -7.68 8.24 1.56
CA ARG A 85 -9.09 7.80 1.54
C ARG A 85 -9.70 7.71 2.94
N LEU A 86 -8.86 7.49 3.97
CA LEU A 86 -9.27 7.52 5.37
C LEU A 86 -9.37 8.92 5.97
N GLY A 87 -8.98 9.96 5.23
CA GLY A 87 -9.03 11.35 5.68
C GLY A 87 -7.77 11.85 6.41
N PHE A 88 -6.65 11.13 6.36
CA PHE A 88 -5.38 11.66 6.86
C PHE A 88 -4.87 12.77 5.93
N LYS A 89 -4.30 13.81 6.55
CA LYS A 89 -3.69 14.93 5.85
C LYS A 89 -2.27 14.58 5.40
N HIS A 90 -1.79 15.32 4.40
CA HIS A 90 -0.43 15.23 3.85
C HIS A 90 0.55 15.99 4.74
#